data_AF-A0A523JRQ4-F1
#
_entry.id   AF-A0A523JRQ4-F1
#
_cell.length_a   1.000
_cell.length_b   1.000
_cell.length_c   1.000
_cell.angle_alpha   90.00
_cell.angle_beta   90.00
_cell.angle_gamma   90.00
#
_symmetry.space_group_name_H-M   'P 1'
#
loop_
_entity.id
_entity.type
_entity.pdbx_description
1 polymer ?
#
loop_
_entity_poly.entity_id
_entity_poly.type
_entity_poly.pdbx_seq_one_letter_code
_entity_poly.pdbx_strand_id
1 'polypeptide(L)'
;MIRMGWIGLLLIACWVPTLAGAVTVARARPEDRAVWVERIAQTNRALFDARIAAAAAKHEYVRMRHDKSVRGSEKNEVLSKQAEASQKLLASEAILEELLQLAHRSGVPPGWIREGLETPVDLPDNVIVLDKDEADARKEVAN
;
A
#
# COMPACT_ATOMS: atom_id res chain seq x y z
N MET A 1 -1.53 -38.53 51.48
CA MET A 1 -2.96 -38.16 51.43
C MET A 1 -3.27 -37.55 50.08
N ILE A 2 -4.23 -38.15 49.40
CA ILE A 2 -4.80 -37.88 48.07
C ILE A 2 -5.61 -36.56 48.13
N ARG A 3 -5.57 -35.66 47.13
CA ARG A 3 -6.49 -35.57 45.98
C ARG A 3 -5.87 -34.61 44.95
N MET A 4 -5.49 -35.04 43.73
CA MET A 4 -6.38 -35.25 42.58
C MET A 4 -7.45 -34.15 42.44
N GLY A 5 -7.08 -33.05 41.79
CA GLY A 5 -7.98 -32.06 41.21
C GLY A 5 -7.84 -32.07 39.69
N TRP A 6 -8.25 -33.18 39.08
CA TRP A 6 -8.63 -33.26 37.68
C TRP A 6 -9.88 -32.38 37.45
N ILE A 7 -10.13 -32.06 36.17
CA ILE A 7 -11.37 -31.52 35.58
C ILE A 7 -11.31 -30.01 35.32
N GLY A 8 -11.26 -29.69 34.02
CA GLY A 8 -11.36 -28.34 33.51
C GLY A 8 -10.82 -28.13 32.10
N LEU A 9 -10.40 -29.20 31.39
CA LEU A 9 -10.13 -29.15 29.95
C LEU A 9 -11.46 -29.04 29.22
N LEU A 10 -12.06 -27.85 29.26
CA LEU A 10 -13.29 -27.53 28.54
C LEU A 10 -12.89 -27.30 27.08
N LEU A 11 -12.98 -28.39 26.31
CA LEU A 11 -13.04 -28.43 24.85
C LEU A 11 -14.13 -27.45 24.39
N ILE A 12 -13.75 -26.19 24.16
CA ILE A 12 -14.49 -25.31 23.26
C ILE A 12 -14.18 -25.84 21.87
N ALA A 13 -14.96 -26.84 21.47
CA ALA A 13 -15.07 -27.29 20.11
C ALA A 13 -15.37 -26.06 19.26
N CYS A 14 -14.33 -25.56 18.58
CA CYS A 14 -14.43 -24.65 17.47
C CYS A 14 -15.38 -25.27 16.43
N TRP A 15 -16.67 -25.02 16.57
CA TRP A 15 -17.61 -25.03 15.46
C TRP A 15 -17.25 -23.82 14.61
N VAL A 16 -16.16 -23.92 13.85
CA VAL A 16 -15.98 -23.12 12.65
C VAL A 16 -16.95 -23.76 11.66
N PRO A 17 -18.11 -23.16 11.36
CA PRO A 17 -18.90 -23.63 10.23
C PRO A 17 -17.96 -23.56 9.03
N THR A 18 -17.60 -24.74 8.52
CA THR A 18 -16.83 -24.89 7.29
C THR A 18 -17.80 -24.49 6.18
N LEU A 19 -18.07 -23.19 6.08
CA LEU A 19 -18.62 -22.56 4.91
C LEU A 19 -17.51 -22.57 3.87
N ALA A 20 -17.18 -23.79 3.41
CA ALA A 20 -16.73 -24.04 2.06
C ALA A 20 -17.91 -23.73 1.12
N GLY A 21 -18.44 -22.51 1.22
CA GLY A 21 -19.15 -21.90 0.13
C GLY A 21 -18.10 -21.81 -0.95
N ALA A 22 -18.22 -22.66 -1.96
CA ALA A 22 -17.54 -22.44 -3.22
C ALA A 22 -17.84 -20.99 -3.58
N VAL A 23 -16.85 -20.11 -3.37
CA VAL A 23 -16.91 -18.75 -3.87
C VAL A 23 -16.84 -18.95 -5.36
N THR A 24 -18.00 -19.15 -5.98
CA THR A 24 -18.16 -19.10 -7.41
C THR A 24 -17.76 -17.68 -7.74
N VAL A 25 -16.52 -17.51 -8.18
CA VAL A 25 -16.03 -16.25 -8.70
C VAL A 25 -16.89 -15.99 -9.92
N ALA A 26 -17.98 -15.25 -9.71
CA ALA A 26 -18.88 -14.86 -10.76
C ALA A 26 -18.04 -14.04 -11.73
N ARG A 27 -17.94 -14.52 -12.96
CA ARG A 27 -17.22 -13.83 -14.03
C ARG A 27 -17.74 -12.40 -14.10
N ALA A 28 -16.83 -11.43 -14.09
CA ALA A 28 -17.15 -10.01 -14.19
C ALA A 28 -18.10 -9.77 -15.36
N ARG A 29 -19.24 -9.14 -15.10
CA ARG A 29 -20.25 -8.87 -16.12
C ARG A 29 -20.07 -7.46 -16.68
N PRO A 30 -20.52 -7.17 -17.90
CA PRO A 30 -20.41 -5.83 -18.50
C PRO A 30 -20.99 -4.70 -17.63
N GLU A 31 -22.05 -4.96 -16.88
CA GLU A 31 -22.66 -4.01 -15.94
C GLU A 31 -21.72 -3.60 -14.79
N ASP A 32 -20.74 -4.44 -14.44
CA ASP A 32 -19.78 -4.18 -13.35
C ASP A 32 -18.62 -3.28 -13.79
N ARG A 33 -18.53 -2.93 -15.08
CA ARG A 33 -17.40 -2.18 -15.64
C ARG A 33 -17.11 -0.90 -14.86
N ALA A 34 -18.13 -0.08 -14.65
CA ALA A 34 -17.98 1.21 -13.98
C ALA A 34 -17.44 1.05 -12.55
N VAL A 35 -17.93 0.04 -11.82
CA VAL A 35 -17.50 -0.25 -10.45
C VAL A 35 -16.03 -0.67 -10.40
N TRP A 36 -15.60 -1.54 -11.32
CA TRP A 36 -14.19 -1.96 -11.40
C TRP A 36 -13.26 -0.81 -11.77
N VAL A 37 -13.60 -0.05 -12.80
CA VAL A 37 -12.80 1.11 -13.24
C VAL A 37 -12.68 2.14 -12.12
N GLU A 38 -13.80 2.49 -11.47
CA GLU A 38 -13.80 3.45 -10.36
C GLU A 38 -12.96 2.96 -9.18
N ARG A 39 -13.10 1.69 -8.80
CA ARG A 39 -12.35 1.12 -7.67
C ARG A 39 -10.85 1.13 -7.93
N ILE A 40 -10.43 0.72 -9.13
CA ILE A 40 -9.01 0.76 -9.53
C ILE A 40 -8.50 2.21 -9.54
N ALA A 41 -9.28 3.14 -10.08
CA ALA A 41 -8.91 4.56 -10.12
C ALA A 41 -8.74 5.15 -8.71
N GLN A 42 -9.65 4.85 -7.78
CA GLN A 42 -9.56 5.28 -6.38
C GLN A 42 -8.31 4.73 -5.69
N THR A 43 -8.02 3.43 -5.87
CA THR A 43 -6.83 2.81 -5.27
C THR A 43 -5.54 3.34 -5.91
N ASN A 44 -5.51 3.54 -7.22
CA ASN A 44 -4.37 4.13 -7.92
C ASN A 44 -4.10 5.57 -7.46
N ARG A 45 -5.16 6.37 -7.24
CA ARG A 45 -5.04 7.72 -6.64
C ARG A 45 -4.48 7.67 -5.22
N ALA A 46 -4.95 6.75 -4.38
CA ALA A 46 -4.43 6.57 -3.02
C ALA A 46 -2.94 6.17 -3.00
N LEU A 47 -2.50 5.35 -3.97
CA LEU A 47 -1.08 5.04 -4.18
C LEU A 47 -0.29 6.27 -4.60
N PHE A 48 -0.81 7.05 -5.55
CA PHE A 48 -0.18 8.28 -6.00
C PHE A 48 0.01 9.30 -4.85
N ASP A 49 -1.02 9.52 -4.05
CA ASP A 49 -0.95 10.40 -2.87
C ASP A 49 0.08 9.90 -1.85
N ALA A 50 0.16 8.58 -1.64
CA ALA A 50 1.15 7.98 -0.76
C ALA A 50 2.59 8.14 -1.27
N ARG A 51 2.81 8.07 -2.59
CA ARG A 51 4.12 8.35 -3.22
C ARG A 51 4.54 9.80 -3.01
N ILE A 52 3.63 10.75 -3.21
CA ILE A 52 3.91 12.18 -2.96
C ILE A 52 4.28 12.39 -1.49
N ALA A 53 3.50 11.85 -0.56
CA ALA A 53 3.77 11.98 0.87
C ALA A 53 5.13 11.36 1.27
N ALA A 54 5.46 10.19 0.73
CA ALA A 54 6.74 9.52 0.98
C ALA A 54 7.92 10.34 0.42
N ALA A 55 7.78 10.90 -0.79
CA ALA A 55 8.79 11.76 -1.40
C ALA A 55 9.01 13.05 -0.58
N ALA A 56 7.93 13.70 -0.13
CA ALA A 56 7.99 14.88 0.72
C ALA A 56 8.68 14.59 2.06
N ALA A 57 8.33 13.49 2.73
CA ALA A 57 8.95 13.09 3.99
C ALA A 57 10.44 12.71 3.82
N LYS A 58 10.80 12.06 2.71
CA LYS A 58 12.21 11.80 2.36
C LYS A 58 12.99 13.10 2.16
N HIS A 59 12.42 14.08 1.45
CA HIS A 59 13.05 15.38 1.26
C HIS A 59 13.24 16.13 2.59
N GLU A 60 12.24 16.11 3.47
CA GLU A 60 12.34 16.68 4.82
C GLU A 60 13.45 16.03 5.65
N TYR A 61 13.56 14.69 5.60
CA TYR A 61 14.65 13.95 6.24
C TYR A 61 16.03 14.33 5.69
N VAL A 62 16.18 14.44 4.37
CA VAL A 62 17.45 14.87 3.74
C VAL A 62 17.83 16.27 4.20
N ARG A 63 16.88 17.22 4.19
CA ARG A 63 17.09 18.58 4.69
C ARG A 63 17.55 18.57 6.15
N MET A 64 16.85 17.83 7.02
CA MET A 64 17.20 17.68 8.42
C MET A 64 18.61 17.09 8.59
N ARG A 65 18.99 16.08 7.80
CA ARG A 65 20.31 15.44 7.87
C ARG A 65 21.46 16.43 7.62
N HIS A 66 21.24 17.44 6.78
CA HIS A 66 22.22 18.49 6.51
C HIS A 66 22.23 19.61 7.57
N ASP A 67 21.17 19.74 8.36
CA ASP A 67 21.09 20.70 9.45
C ASP A 67 21.64 20.12 10.77
N LYS A 68 22.72 20.71 11.28
CA LYS A 68 23.37 20.28 12.54
C LYS A 68 22.59 20.69 13.81
N SER A 69 21.57 21.54 13.67
CA SER A 69 20.80 22.09 14.78
C SER A 69 19.62 21.22 15.22
N VAL A 70 19.04 20.42 14.30
CA VAL A 70 17.85 19.60 14.59
C VAL A 70 18.20 18.43 15.52
N ARG A 71 17.59 18.40 16.71
CA ARG A 71 17.86 17.40 17.76
C ARG A 71 16.60 17.05 18.54
N GLY A 72 16.67 15.95 19.29
CA GLY A 72 15.61 15.57 20.24
C GLY A 72 14.26 15.32 19.56
N SER A 73 13.21 15.99 20.03
CA SER A 73 11.84 15.78 19.61
C SER A 73 11.59 16.07 18.12
N GLU A 74 12.20 17.12 17.58
CA GLU A 74 12.02 17.51 16.17
C GLU A 74 12.60 16.44 15.23
N LYS A 75 13.78 15.92 15.55
CA LYS A 75 14.38 14.80 14.80
C LYS A 75 13.47 13.57 14.84
N ASN A 76 12.91 13.26 16.00
CA ASN A 76 12.00 12.12 16.15
C ASN A 76 10.72 12.29 15.34
N GLU A 77 10.19 13.52 15.25
CA GLU A 77 9.02 13.84 14.44
C GLU A 77 9.27 13.60 12.94
N VAL A 78 10.39 14.10 12.40
CA VAL A 78 10.77 13.88 10.99
C VAL A 78 10.96 12.40 10.69
N LEU A 79 11.61 11.66 11.59
CA LEU A 79 11.79 10.20 11.45
C LEU A 79 10.46 9.45 11.51
N SER A 80 9.54 9.84 12.40
CA SER A 80 8.20 9.23 12.49
C SER A 80 7.41 9.46 11.21
N LYS A 81 7.38 10.71 10.71
CA LYS A 81 6.71 11.08 9.45
C LYS A 81 7.25 10.26 8.27
N GLN A 82 8.58 10.10 8.19
CA GLN A 82 9.20 9.28 7.15
C GLN A 82 8.78 7.82 7.25
N ALA A 83 8.78 7.24 8.46
CA ALA A 83 8.38 5.86 8.69
C ALA A 83 6.90 5.64 8.34
N GLU A 84 6.01 6.52 8.79
CA GLU A 84 4.58 6.49 8.51
C GLU A 84 4.28 6.60 7.02
N ALA A 85 4.91 7.56 6.33
CA ALA A 85 4.73 7.75 4.89
C ALA A 85 5.23 6.53 4.09
N SER A 86 6.36 5.94 4.50
CA SER A 86 6.90 4.72 3.87
C SER A 86 5.99 3.52 4.08
N GLN A 87 5.46 3.32 5.29
CA GLN A 87 4.50 2.25 5.59
C GLN A 87 3.21 2.44 4.79
N LYS A 88 2.70 3.65 4.71
CA LYS A 88 1.50 3.98 3.93
C LYS A 88 1.71 3.71 2.44
N LEU A 89 2.87 4.05 1.89
CA LEU A 89 3.22 3.73 0.51
C LEU A 89 3.19 2.21 0.26
N LEU A 90 3.90 1.43 1.07
CA LEU A 90 3.92 -0.03 0.95
C LEU A 90 2.51 -0.64 1.08
N ALA A 91 1.69 -0.14 2.01
CA ALA A 91 0.32 -0.59 2.17
C ALA A 91 -0.53 -0.28 0.93
N SER A 92 -0.43 0.93 0.37
CA SER A 92 -1.16 1.29 -0.86
C SER A 92 -0.72 0.46 -2.06
N GLU A 93 0.57 0.14 -2.18
CA GLU A 93 1.09 -0.75 -3.24
C GLU A 93 0.50 -2.15 -3.12
N ALA A 94 0.52 -2.72 -1.90
CA ALA A 94 -0.06 -4.04 -1.64
C ALA A 94 -1.56 -4.09 -1.93
N ILE A 95 -2.32 -3.05 -1.56
CA ILE A 95 -3.77 -2.97 -1.83
C ILE A 95 -4.04 -2.92 -3.34
N LEU A 96 -3.28 -2.11 -4.09
CA LEU A 96 -3.43 -2.05 -5.54
C LEU A 96 -3.10 -3.40 -6.18
N GLU A 97 -2.00 -4.03 -5.77
CA GLU A 97 -1.61 -5.34 -6.29
C GLU A 97 -2.68 -6.41 -5.99
N GLU A 98 -3.19 -6.47 -4.76
CA GLU A 98 -4.27 -7.39 -4.39
C GLU A 98 -5.53 -7.15 -5.22
N LEU A 99 -5.90 -5.88 -5.44
CA LEU A 99 -7.05 -5.51 -6.27
C LEU A 99 -6.87 -5.97 -7.72
N LEU A 100 -5.68 -5.80 -8.30
CA LEU A 100 -5.37 -6.26 -9.66
C LEU A 100 -5.38 -7.78 -9.77
N GLN A 101 -4.84 -8.49 -8.77
CA GLN A 101 -4.93 -9.95 -8.72
C GLN A 101 -6.40 -10.42 -8.59
N LEU A 102 -7.22 -9.72 -7.81
CA LEU A 102 -8.65 -9.99 -7.70
C LEU A 102 -9.38 -9.73 -9.02
N ALA A 103 -9.06 -8.64 -9.71
CA ALA A 103 -9.61 -8.32 -11.03
C ALA A 103 -9.28 -9.43 -12.05
N HIS A 104 -8.03 -9.89 -12.08
CA HIS A 104 -7.61 -11.01 -12.94
C HIS A 104 -8.36 -12.30 -12.62
N ARG A 105 -8.48 -12.68 -11.35
CA ARG A 105 -9.24 -13.88 -10.92
C ARG A 105 -10.73 -13.78 -11.28
N SER A 106 -11.27 -12.57 -11.28
CA SER A 106 -12.67 -12.29 -11.63
C SER A 106 -12.92 -12.24 -13.14
N GLY A 107 -11.88 -12.38 -13.97
CA GLY A 107 -11.98 -12.31 -15.43
C GLY A 107 -12.25 -10.90 -15.96
N VAL A 108 -11.85 -9.87 -15.22
CA VAL A 108 -11.97 -8.47 -15.66
C VAL A 108 -11.12 -8.25 -16.92
N PRO A 109 -11.70 -7.69 -17.99
CA PRO A 109 -10.94 -7.39 -19.21
C PRO A 109 -9.77 -6.41 -18.96
N PRO A 110 -8.60 -6.61 -19.60
CA PRO A 110 -7.44 -5.73 -19.41
C PRO A 110 -7.69 -4.30 -19.89
N GLY A 111 -8.68 -4.07 -20.77
CA GLY A 111 -9.11 -2.73 -21.17
C GLY A 111 -9.65 -1.90 -19.99
N TRP A 112 -10.44 -2.53 -19.10
CA TRP A 112 -11.03 -1.83 -17.94
C TRP A 112 -9.97 -1.55 -16.88
N ILE A 113 -9.02 -2.47 -16.72
CA ILE A 113 -7.88 -2.28 -15.81
C ILE A 113 -7.05 -1.07 -16.28
N ARG A 114 -6.72 -1.00 -17.57
CA ARG A 114 -5.96 0.13 -18.14
C ARG A 114 -6.68 1.45 -17.92
N GLU A 115 -7.97 1.51 -18.18
CA GLU A 115 -8.79 2.71 -17.95
C GLU A 115 -8.79 3.16 -16.48
N GLY A 116 -8.89 2.23 -15.52
CA GLY A 116 -8.79 2.59 -14.10
C GLY A 116 -7.38 2.99 -13.66
N LEU A 117 -6.34 2.55 -14.36
CA LEU A 117 -4.94 2.92 -14.10
C LEU A 117 -4.53 4.24 -14.78
N GLU A 118 -5.34 4.77 -15.68
CA GLU A 118 -5.13 6.12 -16.23
C GLU A 118 -5.15 7.11 -15.05
N THR A 119 -3.95 7.56 -14.70
CA THR A 119 -3.76 8.49 -13.60
C THR A 119 -4.20 9.86 -14.11
N PRO A 120 -5.16 10.57 -13.47
CA PRO A 120 -5.46 11.94 -13.86
C PRO A 120 -4.18 12.76 -13.69
N VAL A 121 -3.65 13.24 -14.82
CA VAL A 121 -2.41 14.02 -14.93
C VAL A 121 -2.69 15.44 -14.47
N ASP A 122 -3.00 15.61 -13.19
CA ASP A 122 -2.84 16.88 -12.48
C ASP A 122 -1.76 16.69 -11.43
N LEU A 123 -0.55 16.38 -11.91
CA LEU A 123 0.66 16.57 -11.12
C LEU A 123 0.77 18.09 -10.90
N PRO A 124 0.84 18.59 -9.65
CA PRO A 124 1.16 19.98 -9.47
C PRO A 124 2.58 20.22 -10.05
N ASP A 125 2.77 21.32 -10.79
CA ASP A 125 4.01 21.65 -11.55
C ASP A 125 5.30 21.59 -10.71
N ASN A 126 5.19 21.48 -9.40
CA ASN A 126 6.26 21.43 -8.42
C ASN A 126 6.61 20.02 -7.90
N VAL A 127 5.99 18.93 -8.39
CA VAL A 127 6.47 17.57 -8.08
C VAL A 127 7.75 17.31 -8.87
N ILE A 128 8.87 17.73 -8.30
CA ILE A 128 10.20 17.36 -8.79
C ILE A 128 10.31 15.84 -8.62
N VAL A 129 10.25 15.10 -9.73
CA VAL A 129 10.59 13.68 -9.76
C VAL A 129 12.06 13.58 -9.36
N LEU A 130 12.31 13.16 -8.12
CA LEU A 130 13.62 12.96 -7.50
C LEU A 130 14.38 11.75 -8.09
N ASP A 131 14.34 11.57 -9.42
CA ASP A 131 15.12 10.55 -10.14
C ASP A 131 16.54 11.03 -10.47
N LYS A 132 16.81 12.34 -10.37
CA LYS A 132 18.11 12.88 -10.73
C LYS A 132 19.22 12.42 -9.78
N ASP A 133 18.94 12.36 -8.48
CA ASP A 133 19.92 11.94 -7.47
C ASP A 133 20.25 10.44 -7.56
N GLU A 134 19.29 9.59 -7.96
CA GLU A 134 19.55 8.16 -8.16
C GLU A 134 20.34 7.88 -9.44
N ALA A 135 20.07 8.64 -10.51
CA ALA A 135 20.85 8.58 -11.74
C ALA A 135 22.30 9.02 -11.53
N ASP A 136 22.54 10.04 -10.69
CA ASP A 136 23.89 10.53 -10.40
C ASP A 136 24.62 9.61 -9.40
N ALA A 137 23.94 9.03 -8.40
CA ALA A 137 24.53 8.02 -7.53
C ALA A 137 24.95 6.75 -8.29
N ARG A 138 24.21 6.32 -9.33
CA ARG A 138 24.60 5.19 -10.17
C ARG A 138 25.83 5.48 -11.04
N LYS A 139 26.06 6.74 -11.43
CA LYS A 139 27.26 7.13 -12.18
C LYS A 139 28.52 7.11 -11.31
N GLU A 140 28.39 7.42 -10.02
CA GLU A 140 29.52 7.45 -9.08
C GLU A 140 30.02 6.05 -8.70
N VAL A 141 29.14 5.04 -8.69
CA VAL A 141 29.50 3.64 -8.42
C VAL A 141 30.09 2.93 -9.65
N ALA A 142 29.88 3.48 -10.85
CA ALA A 142 30.35 2.89 -12.11
C ALA A 142 31.75 3.36 -12.56
N ASN A 143 32.42 4.21 -11.76
CA ASN A 143 33.75 4.78 -12.03
C ASN A 143 34.73 4.37 -10.93
#